data_AF-A0A223ZEQ5-F1
#
_entry.id   AF-A0A223ZEQ5-F1
#
_cell.length_a   1.000
_cell.length_b   1.000
_cell.length_c   1.000
_cell.angle_alpha   90.00
_cell.angle_beta   90.00
_cell.angle_gamma   90.00
#
_symmetry.space_group_name_H-M   'P 1'
#
loop_
_entity.id
_entity.type
_entity.pdbx_description
1 polymer ?
#
loop_
_entity_poly.entity_id
_entity_poly.type
_entity_poly.pdbx_seq_one_letter_code
_entity_poly.pdbx_strand_id
1 'polypeptide(L)'
;MDNKGPVDVRIIVEGASDVESVSRALQRVSLGAKYHITISSIVPTTSLEIALRAVEGADIVLIATDVDQTGRELADKFREALRGHVGHIERMKLPYGHDVEYLDPDLIREEIENAIIRAGLQTLTGIRSLSDMKERLEECREKLDETVAENTALRDENTRLQGEVEAGNERIESLRGELSQLEEKFRLLEGEYSKLETRFSELEDKELLETFSITDLWRETFGEEPDDLERIYFVTDHIKPEGIILGQGSIAAPSREDAVEWLRIIKSALVFTEKDEESS
;
A
#
# COMPACT_ATOMS: atom_id res chain seq x y z
N MET A 1 26.93 -27.96 -26.10
CA MET A 1 28.18 -27.48 -26.72
C MET A 1 27.75 -26.53 -27.83
N ASP A 2 27.93 -25.23 -27.62
CA ASP A 2 27.64 -24.23 -28.65
C ASP A 2 28.56 -24.49 -29.84
N ASN A 3 28.00 -25.04 -30.91
CA ASN A 3 28.72 -25.31 -32.13
C ASN A 3 28.88 -23.98 -32.88
N LYS A 4 29.80 -23.13 -32.40
CA LYS A 4 30.19 -21.93 -33.14
C LYS A 4 30.79 -22.38 -34.46
N GLY A 5 30.24 -21.88 -35.56
CA GLY A 5 30.77 -22.14 -36.90
C GLY A 5 32.21 -21.62 -37.04
N PRO A 6 32.88 -21.97 -38.15
CA PRO A 6 34.22 -21.44 -38.43
C PRO A 6 34.19 -19.91 -38.49
N VAL A 7 35.31 -19.28 -38.10
CA VAL A 7 35.46 -17.82 -38.15
C VAL A 7 35.27 -17.34 -39.58
N ASP A 8 34.30 -16.45 -39.80
CA ASP A 8 33.95 -15.91 -41.11
C ASP A 8 34.84 -14.72 -41.47
N VAL A 9 35.65 -14.89 -42.52
CA VAL A 9 36.52 -13.85 -43.06
C VAL A 9 36.00 -13.42 -44.43
N ARG A 10 35.85 -12.11 -44.64
CA ARG A 10 35.51 -11.53 -45.94
C ARG A 10 36.58 -10.56 -46.38
N ILE A 11 36.91 -10.56 -47.66
CA ILE A 11 37.98 -9.71 -48.22
C ILE A 11 37.35 -8.70 -49.16
N ILE A 12 37.61 -7.41 -48.95
CA ILE A 12 37.24 -6.34 -49.89
C ILE A 12 38.46 -6.04 -50.76
N VAL A 13 38.26 -6.01 -52.07
CA VAL A 13 39.25 -5.63 -53.08
C VAL A 13 38.66 -4.54 -53.99
N GLU A 14 39.50 -3.82 -54.73
CA GLU A 14 39.06 -2.70 -55.55
C GLU A 14 38.41 -3.15 -56.86
N GLY A 15 38.99 -4.17 -57.50
CA GLY A 15 38.61 -4.62 -58.83
C GLY A 15 38.47 -6.13 -59.00
N ALA A 16 37.95 -6.54 -60.15
CA ALA A 16 37.78 -7.97 -60.49
C ALA A 16 39.11 -8.71 -60.70
N SER A 17 40.14 -8.00 -61.15
CA SER A 17 41.48 -8.56 -61.35
C SER A 17 42.18 -8.88 -60.02
N ASP A 18 41.98 -8.05 -58.98
CA ASP A 18 42.41 -8.36 -57.61
C ASP A 18 41.75 -9.63 -57.06
N VAL A 19 40.47 -9.86 -57.40
CA VAL A 19 39.76 -11.08 -56.99
C VAL A 19 40.46 -12.31 -57.54
N GLU A 20 40.95 -12.27 -58.79
CA GLU A 20 41.67 -13.39 -59.38
C GLU A 20 42.97 -13.69 -58.62
N SER A 21 43.77 -12.65 -58.35
CA SER A 21 45.03 -12.78 -57.62
C SER A 21 44.83 -13.31 -56.19
N VAL A 22 43.86 -12.75 -55.46
CA VAL A 22 43.52 -13.21 -54.11
C VAL A 22 42.95 -14.64 -54.14
N SER A 23 42.04 -14.95 -55.05
CA SER A 23 41.45 -16.29 -55.19
C SER A 23 42.52 -17.36 -55.48
N ARG A 24 43.47 -17.05 -56.38
CA ARG A 24 44.60 -17.95 -56.70
C ARG A 24 45.52 -18.15 -55.49
N ALA A 25 45.77 -17.11 -54.70
CA ALA A 25 46.52 -17.22 -53.46
C ALA A 25 45.82 -18.14 -52.44
N LEU A 26 44.49 -18.04 -52.34
CA LEU A 26 43.64 -18.79 -51.41
C LEU A 26 43.49 -20.28 -51.73
N GLN A 27 43.50 -20.68 -53.01
CA GLN A 27 43.39 -22.09 -53.42
C GLN A 27 44.42 -23.01 -52.77
N ARG A 28 45.57 -22.44 -52.39
CA ARG A 28 46.69 -23.16 -51.79
C ARG A 28 46.77 -23.01 -50.26
N VAL A 29 45.77 -22.37 -49.64
CA VAL A 29 45.73 -22.15 -48.18
C VAL A 29 44.72 -23.08 -47.53
N SER A 30 45.17 -23.84 -46.54
CA SER A 30 44.30 -24.72 -45.76
C SER A 30 43.81 -24.06 -44.47
N LEU A 31 43.22 -22.87 -44.54
CA LEU A 31 42.76 -22.11 -43.37
C LEU A 31 41.69 -22.84 -42.55
N GLY A 32 40.76 -23.52 -43.22
CA GLY A 32 39.68 -24.25 -42.54
C GLY A 32 40.19 -25.42 -41.72
N ALA A 33 41.13 -26.21 -42.26
CA ALA A 33 41.68 -27.37 -41.57
C ALA A 33 42.70 -27.00 -40.48
N LYS A 34 43.50 -25.93 -40.70
CA LYS A 34 44.55 -25.52 -39.75
C LYS A 34 44.05 -24.64 -38.61
N TYR A 35 43.12 -23.73 -38.91
CA TYR A 35 42.77 -22.64 -38.01
C TYR A 35 41.26 -22.48 -37.79
N HIS A 36 40.43 -23.36 -38.36
CA HIS A 36 38.97 -23.26 -38.28
C HIS A 36 38.42 -21.92 -38.80
N ILE A 37 39.04 -21.40 -39.86
CA ILE A 37 38.68 -20.15 -40.54
C ILE A 37 38.10 -20.47 -41.92
N THR A 38 37.04 -19.78 -42.32
CA THR A 38 36.51 -19.82 -43.69
C THR A 38 36.55 -18.43 -44.29
N ILE A 39 37.06 -18.32 -45.52
CA ILE A 39 36.89 -17.09 -46.31
C ILE A 39 35.61 -17.26 -47.12
N SER A 40 34.53 -16.58 -46.72
CA SER A 40 33.22 -16.76 -47.33
C SER A 40 33.03 -15.96 -48.62
N SER A 41 33.70 -14.81 -48.75
CA SER A 41 33.57 -13.95 -49.92
C SER A 41 34.79 -13.06 -50.18
N ILE A 42 35.05 -12.80 -51.46
CA ILE A 42 35.90 -11.71 -51.93
C ILE A 42 34.98 -10.72 -52.67
N VAL A 43 34.96 -9.47 -52.23
CA VAL A 43 34.01 -8.44 -52.66
C VAL A 43 34.76 -7.39 -53.49
N PRO A 44 34.65 -7.39 -54.83
CA PRO A 44 35.24 -6.36 -55.68
C PRO A 44 34.38 -5.10 -55.68
N THR A 45 34.72 -4.12 -54.84
CA THR A 45 33.99 -2.86 -54.80
C THR A 45 34.82 -1.70 -54.25
N THR A 46 34.58 -0.52 -54.82
CA THR A 46 35.01 0.78 -54.27
C THR A 46 33.86 1.54 -53.59
N SER A 47 32.64 0.98 -53.60
CA SER A 47 31.45 1.59 -53.02
C SER A 47 31.28 1.17 -51.55
N LEU A 48 31.17 2.16 -50.66
CA LEU A 48 30.94 1.95 -49.22
C LEU A 48 29.64 1.20 -48.94
N GLU A 49 28.56 1.51 -49.68
CA GLU A 49 27.25 0.88 -49.47
C GLU A 49 27.28 -0.61 -49.84
N ILE A 50 27.91 -0.94 -50.97
CA ILE A 50 28.03 -2.33 -51.42
C ILE A 50 28.91 -3.11 -50.46
N ALA A 51 30.04 -2.53 -50.03
CA ALA A 51 30.92 -3.14 -49.05
C ALA A 51 30.16 -3.44 -47.75
N LEU A 52 29.46 -2.45 -47.18
CA LEU A 52 28.71 -2.61 -45.93
C LEU A 52 27.72 -3.77 -46.01
N ARG A 53 26.86 -3.80 -47.04
CA ARG A 53 25.87 -4.87 -47.22
C ARG A 53 26.51 -6.24 -47.45
N ALA A 54 27.65 -6.29 -48.14
CA ALA A 54 28.32 -7.55 -48.47
C ALA A 54 29.09 -8.14 -47.29
N VAL A 55 29.59 -7.30 -46.38
CA VAL A 55 30.44 -7.75 -45.27
C VAL A 55 29.75 -7.75 -43.91
N GLU A 56 28.52 -7.26 -43.82
CA GLU A 56 27.73 -7.25 -42.58
C GLU A 56 27.67 -8.63 -41.92
N GLY A 57 27.91 -8.66 -40.61
CA GLY A 57 27.92 -9.89 -39.82
C GLY A 57 29.18 -10.76 -39.97
N ALA A 58 30.19 -10.36 -40.75
CA ALA A 58 31.48 -11.05 -40.79
C ALA A 58 32.24 -10.89 -39.46
N ASP A 59 32.97 -11.93 -39.05
CA ASP A 59 33.84 -11.87 -37.88
C ASP A 59 35.06 -10.99 -38.15
N ILE A 60 35.67 -11.13 -39.33
CA ILE A 60 36.82 -10.34 -39.76
C ILE A 60 36.63 -9.88 -41.20
N VAL A 61 36.86 -8.59 -41.45
CA VAL A 61 36.97 -8.02 -42.79
C VAL A 61 38.41 -7.65 -43.07
N LEU A 62 38.96 -8.19 -44.15
CA LEU A 62 40.26 -7.79 -44.68
C LEU A 62 40.06 -6.79 -45.81
N ILE A 63 40.79 -5.67 -45.75
CA ILE A 63 40.81 -4.68 -46.83
C ILE A 63 42.13 -4.84 -47.60
N ALA A 64 42.00 -5.26 -48.85
CA ALA A 64 43.08 -5.47 -49.79
C ALA A 64 43.02 -4.39 -50.89
N THR A 65 43.37 -3.17 -50.51
CA THR A 65 43.50 -2.02 -51.42
C THR A 65 44.96 -1.81 -51.80
N ASP A 66 45.17 -1.06 -52.88
CA ASP A 66 46.51 -0.74 -53.34
C ASP A 66 47.32 0.06 -52.30
N VAL A 67 48.64 -0.05 -52.41
CA VAL A 67 49.59 0.57 -51.48
C VAL A 67 49.78 2.08 -51.76
N ASP A 68 49.12 2.62 -52.77
CA ASP A 68 49.19 4.03 -53.15
C ASP A 68 48.37 4.93 -52.20
N GLN A 69 48.31 6.23 -52.49
CA GLN A 69 47.58 7.18 -51.65
C GLN A 69 46.07 6.97 -51.75
N THR A 70 45.56 6.65 -52.93
CA THR A 70 44.12 6.47 -53.17
C THR A 70 43.60 5.20 -52.51
N GLY A 71 44.32 4.08 -52.62
CA GLY A 71 43.98 2.83 -51.94
C GLY A 71 44.06 2.93 -50.42
N ARG A 72 44.97 3.74 -49.86
CA ARG A 72 45.00 4.06 -48.43
C ARG A 72 43.76 4.83 -47.98
N GLU A 73 43.42 5.90 -48.67
CA GLU A 73 42.25 6.72 -48.35
C GLU A 73 40.95 5.91 -48.46
N LEU A 74 40.85 5.03 -49.47
CA LEU A 74 39.72 4.13 -49.63
C LEU A 74 39.62 3.14 -48.47
N ALA A 75 40.73 2.55 -48.04
CA ALA A 75 40.75 1.65 -46.89
C ALA A 75 40.33 2.33 -45.59
N ASP A 76 40.76 3.57 -45.35
CA ASP A 76 40.35 4.31 -44.16
C ASP A 76 38.86 4.66 -44.19
N LYS A 77 38.32 5.02 -45.36
CA LYS A 77 36.86 5.19 -45.54
C LYS A 77 36.09 3.90 -45.26
N PHE A 78 36.57 2.75 -45.74
CA PHE A 78 35.95 1.46 -45.43
C PHE A 78 36.02 1.16 -43.93
N ARG A 79 37.16 1.38 -43.27
CA ARG A 79 37.29 1.18 -41.82
C ARG A 79 36.28 1.98 -41.02
N GLU A 80 36.10 3.26 -41.35
CA GLU A 80 35.16 4.13 -40.66
C GLU A 80 33.71 3.70 -40.90
N ALA A 81 33.36 3.40 -42.15
CA ALA A 81 31.99 3.01 -42.52
C ALA A 81 31.57 1.65 -41.94
N LEU A 82 32.49 0.68 -41.88
CA LEU A 82 32.21 -0.68 -41.42
C LEU A 82 32.28 -0.83 -39.89
N ARG A 83 32.79 0.18 -39.17
CA ARG A 83 32.96 0.12 -37.72
C ARG A 83 31.62 -0.14 -37.02
N GLY A 84 31.58 -1.16 -36.15
CA GLY A 84 30.39 -1.54 -35.40
C GLY A 84 29.43 -2.49 -36.13
N HIS A 85 29.65 -2.76 -37.42
CA HIS A 85 28.81 -3.68 -38.23
C HIS A 85 29.47 -5.05 -38.45
N VAL A 86 30.77 -5.15 -38.17
CA VAL A 86 31.59 -6.36 -38.27
C VAL A 86 32.45 -6.53 -37.03
N GLY A 87 32.93 -7.75 -36.77
CA GLY A 87 33.72 -8.06 -35.57
C GLY A 87 35.06 -7.33 -35.53
N HIS A 88 35.83 -7.42 -36.62
CA HIS A 88 37.13 -6.76 -36.74
C HIS A 88 37.42 -6.34 -38.18
N ILE A 89 38.20 -5.27 -38.37
CA ILE A 89 38.59 -4.78 -39.69
C ILE A 89 40.10 -4.61 -39.72
N GLU A 90 40.77 -5.32 -40.63
CA GLU A 90 42.21 -5.24 -40.80
C GLU A 90 42.55 -4.91 -42.25
N ARG A 91 43.55 -4.04 -42.45
CA ARG A 91 44.07 -3.76 -43.80
C ARG A 91 45.29 -4.65 -44.05
N MET A 92 45.35 -5.24 -45.24
CA MET A 92 46.52 -5.99 -45.68
C MET A 92 47.71 -5.05 -45.92
N LYS A 93 48.91 -5.49 -45.53
CA LYS A 93 50.16 -4.77 -45.70
C LYS A 93 50.94 -5.35 -46.89
N LEU A 94 50.53 -4.98 -48.08
CA LEU A 94 51.19 -5.40 -49.31
C LEU A 94 52.52 -4.63 -49.52
N PRO A 95 53.53 -5.23 -50.18
CA PRO A 95 54.82 -4.58 -50.40
C PRO A 95 54.70 -3.38 -51.37
N TYR A 96 55.51 -2.35 -51.12
CA TYR A 96 55.47 -1.08 -51.86
C TYR A 96 55.76 -1.23 -53.36
N GLY A 97 55.01 -0.50 -54.19
CA GLY A 97 55.27 -0.38 -55.63
C GLY A 97 54.67 -1.49 -56.49
N HIS A 98 53.80 -2.32 -55.92
CA HIS A 98 53.10 -3.39 -56.62
C HIS A 98 51.60 -3.27 -56.39
N ASP A 99 50.84 -3.25 -57.48
CA ASP A 99 49.39 -3.43 -57.45
C ASP A 99 49.09 -4.89 -57.08
N VAL A 100 47.94 -5.14 -56.45
CA VAL A 100 47.56 -6.49 -55.99
C VAL A 100 47.63 -7.52 -57.13
N GLU A 101 47.36 -7.09 -58.35
CA GLU A 101 47.35 -7.90 -59.58
C GLU A 101 48.73 -8.50 -59.92
N TYR A 102 49.84 -7.83 -59.59
CA TYR A 102 51.19 -8.22 -60.02
C TYR A 102 52.02 -8.90 -58.92
N LEU A 103 51.42 -9.13 -57.75
CA LEU A 103 52.09 -9.78 -56.64
C LEU A 103 52.14 -11.30 -56.81
N ASP A 104 53.22 -11.90 -56.29
CA ASP A 104 53.31 -13.35 -56.17
C ASP A 104 52.15 -13.86 -55.28
N PRO A 105 51.33 -14.82 -55.76
CA PRO A 105 50.28 -15.43 -54.95
C PRO A 105 50.75 -15.98 -53.60
N ASP A 106 52.03 -16.36 -53.47
CA ASP A 106 52.58 -16.81 -52.19
C ASP A 106 52.78 -15.64 -51.19
N LEU A 107 53.12 -14.44 -51.66
CA LEU A 107 53.19 -13.23 -50.82
C LEU A 107 51.81 -12.75 -50.38
N ILE A 108 50.83 -12.78 -51.28
CA ILE A 108 49.43 -12.43 -50.95
C ILE A 108 48.90 -13.38 -49.87
N ARG A 109 49.19 -14.69 -50.00
CA ARG A 109 48.83 -15.68 -48.99
C ARG A 109 49.42 -15.35 -47.63
N GLU A 110 50.74 -15.13 -47.58
CA GLU A 110 51.43 -14.85 -46.32
C GLU A 110 50.82 -13.62 -45.64
N GLU A 111 50.50 -12.57 -46.41
CA GLU A 111 49.89 -11.38 -45.83
C GLU A 111 48.44 -11.60 -45.40
N ILE A 112 47.65 -12.45 -46.07
CA ILE A 112 46.31 -12.85 -45.59
C ILE A 112 46.44 -13.57 -44.24
N GLU A 113 47.35 -14.54 -44.11
CA GLU A 113 47.60 -15.25 -42.86
C GLU A 113 48.04 -14.27 -41.75
N ASN A 114 48.99 -13.40 -42.05
CA ASN A 114 49.48 -12.39 -41.11
C ASN A 114 48.39 -11.40 -40.69
N ALA A 115 47.54 -10.95 -41.62
CA ALA A 115 46.43 -10.05 -41.31
C ALA A 115 45.41 -10.71 -40.39
N ILE A 116 45.05 -11.97 -40.63
CA ILE A 116 44.14 -12.71 -39.75
C ILE A 116 44.77 -12.92 -38.36
N ILE A 117 46.06 -13.26 -38.29
CA ILE A 117 46.77 -13.40 -37.02
C ILE A 117 46.76 -12.07 -36.25
N ARG A 118 47.03 -10.94 -36.92
CA ARG A 118 46.99 -9.61 -36.28
C ARG A 118 45.59 -9.29 -35.75
N ALA A 119 44.55 -9.54 -36.54
CA ALA A 119 43.16 -9.38 -36.12
C ALA A 119 42.84 -10.25 -34.88
N GLY A 120 43.26 -11.52 -34.90
CA GLY A 120 43.09 -12.44 -33.77
C GLY A 120 43.82 -11.98 -32.51
N LEU A 121 45.09 -11.57 -32.63
CA LEU A 121 45.87 -11.07 -31.49
C LEU A 121 45.27 -9.80 -30.89
N GLN A 122 44.76 -8.89 -31.73
CA GLN A 122 44.10 -7.67 -31.24
C GLN A 122 42.82 -8.00 -30.47
N THR A 123 41.99 -8.92 -30.96
CA THR A 123 40.76 -9.33 -30.24
C THR A 123 41.06 -10.04 -28.92
N LEU A 124 42.15 -10.82 -28.83
CA LEU A 124 42.59 -11.44 -27.57
C LEU A 124 42.85 -10.41 -26.46
N THR A 125 43.38 -9.22 -26.78
CA THR A 125 43.60 -8.17 -25.77
C THR A 125 42.31 -7.66 -25.12
N GLY A 126 41.18 -7.77 -25.83
CA GLY A 126 39.85 -7.40 -25.34
C GLY A 126 39.16 -8.49 -24.50
N ILE A 127 39.72 -9.71 -24.42
CA ILE A 127 39.09 -10.80 -23.66
C ILE A 127 39.01 -10.50 -22.17
N ARG A 128 40.04 -9.85 -21.62
CA ARG A 128 40.04 -9.47 -20.20
C ARG A 128 38.92 -8.50 -19.89
N SER A 129 38.75 -7.45 -20.68
CA SER A 129 37.67 -6.48 -20.47
C SER A 129 36.29 -7.09 -20.70
N LEU A 130 36.14 -8.02 -21.66
CA LEU A 130 34.90 -8.80 -21.83
C LEU A 130 34.60 -9.67 -20.60
N SER A 131 35.62 -10.28 -20.00
CA SER A 131 35.47 -11.08 -18.79
C SER A 131 35.05 -10.22 -17.61
N ASP A 132 35.70 -9.06 -17.40
CA ASP A 132 35.34 -8.10 -16.36
C ASP A 132 33.91 -7.56 -16.56
N MET A 133 33.50 -7.28 -17.80
CA MET A 133 32.12 -6.86 -18.10
C MET A 133 31.11 -7.96 -17.82
N LYS A 134 31.44 -9.22 -18.10
CA LYS A 134 30.57 -10.36 -17.82
C LYS A 134 30.40 -10.56 -16.31
N GLU A 135 31.47 -10.44 -15.54
CA GLU A 135 31.40 -10.50 -14.07
C GLU A 135 30.51 -9.40 -13.51
N ARG A 136 30.69 -8.15 -13.96
CA ARG A 136 29.82 -7.04 -13.57
C ARG A 136 28.36 -7.23 -13.98
N LEU A 137 28.11 -7.87 -15.13
CA LEU A 137 26.75 -8.20 -15.57
C LEU A 137 26.11 -9.20 -14.61
N GLU A 138 26.86 -10.22 -14.19
CA GLU A 138 26.37 -11.23 -13.24
C GLU A 138 26.10 -10.60 -11.86
N GLU A 139 27.02 -9.77 -11.34
CA GLU A 139 26.80 -9.03 -10.08
C GLU A 139 25.55 -8.13 -10.14
N CYS A 140 25.34 -7.44 -11.26
CA CYS A 140 24.14 -6.62 -11.46
C CYS A 140 22.87 -7.46 -11.50
N ARG A 141 22.94 -8.67 -12.08
CA ARG A 141 21.82 -9.60 -12.15
C ARG A 141 21.44 -10.11 -10.77
N GLU A 142 22.42 -10.50 -9.96
CA GLU A 142 22.20 -10.93 -8.57
C GLU A 142 21.55 -9.82 -7.74
N LYS A 143 22.03 -8.57 -7.87
CA LYS A 143 21.43 -7.40 -7.21
C LYS A 143 20.01 -7.12 -7.67
N LEU A 144 19.72 -7.33 -8.95
CA LEU A 144 18.37 -7.18 -9.49
C LEU A 144 17.43 -8.22 -8.86
N ASP A 145 17.85 -9.48 -8.80
CA ASP A 145 17.07 -10.57 -8.22
C ASP A 145 16.80 -10.32 -6.72
N GLU A 146 17.80 -9.83 -5.98
CA GLU A 146 17.64 -9.42 -4.57
C GLU A 146 16.64 -8.27 -4.42
N THR A 147 16.75 -7.22 -5.24
CA THR A 147 15.85 -6.05 -5.21
C THR A 147 14.42 -6.44 -5.58
N VAL A 148 14.25 -7.38 -6.51
CA VAL A 148 12.93 -7.92 -6.89
C VAL A 148 12.33 -8.69 -5.72
N ALA A 149 13.10 -9.55 -5.05
CA ALA A 149 12.64 -10.28 -3.87
C ALA A 149 12.21 -9.32 -2.75
N GLU A 150 13.01 -8.29 -2.45
CA GLU A 150 12.67 -7.27 -1.47
C GLU A 150 11.39 -6.51 -1.83
N ASN A 151 11.22 -6.10 -3.10
CA ASN A 151 10.00 -5.45 -3.57
C ASN A 151 8.76 -6.34 -3.43
N THR A 152 8.88 -7.64 -3.68
CA THR A 152 7.76 -8.58 -3.49
C THR A 152 7.38 -8.69 -2.03
N ALA A 153 8.35 -8.81 -1.13
CA ALA A 153 8.11 -8.87 0.32
C ALA A 153 7.45 -7.58 0.84
N LEU A 154 7.94 -6.42 0.40
CA LEU A 154 7.36 -5.13 0.78
C LEU A 154 5.93 -4.95 0.24
N ARG A 155 5.63 -5.46 -0.96
CA ARG A 155 4.26 -5.45 -1.50
C ARG A 155 3.34 -6.31 -0.65
N ASP A 156 3.75 -7.52 -0.30
CA ASP A 156 2.97 -8.41 0.55
C ASP A 156 2.70 -7.77 1.92
N GLU A 157 3.72 -7.14 2.52
CA GLU A 157 3.55 -6.39 3.77
C GLU A 157 2.57 -5.22 3.62
N ASN A 158 2.64 -4.48 2.52
CA ASN A 158 1.72 -3.38 2.24
C ASN A 158 0.27 -3.87 2.12
N THR A 159 0.04 -4.99 1.44
CA THR A 159 -1.31 -5.59 1.34
C THR A 159 -1.84 -6.04 2.69
N ARG A 160 -0.98 -6.59 3.56
CA ARG A 160 -1.34 -6.97 4.92
C ARG A 160 -1.73 -5.74 5.76
N LEU A 161 -0.91 -4.69 5.72
CA LEU A 161 -1.18 -3.45 6.45
C LEU A 161 -2.46 -2.76 5.96
N GLN A 162 -2.74 -2.79 4.66
CA GLN A 162 -4.01 -2.32 4.11
C GLN A 162 -5.19 -3.09 4.70
N GLY A 163 -5.11 -4.42 4.78
CA GLY A 163 -6.14 -5.25 5.41
C GLY A 163 -6.34 -4.94 6.91
N GLU A 164 -5.26 -4.68 7.65
CA GLU A 164 -5.34 -4.26 9.06
C GLU A 164 -6.01 -2.89 9.22
N VAL A 165 -5.72 -1.94 8.31
CA VAL A 165 -6.35 -0.62 8.29
C VAL A 165 -7.85 -0.74 7.97
N GLU A 166 -8.23 -1.55 7.00
CA GLU A 166 -9.63 -1.81 6.65
C GLU A 166 -10.40 -2.41 7.84
N ALA A 167 -9.86 -3.46 8.47
CA ALA A 167 -10.46 -4.07 9.66
C ALA A 167 -10.55 -3.09 10.84
N GLY A 168 -9.55 -2.22 11.01
CA GLY A 168 -9.58 -1.14 12.00
C GLY A 168 -10.71 -0.14 11.73
N ASN A 169 -10.90 0.25 10.47
CA ASN A 169 -11.96 1.17 10.07
C ASN A 169 -13.36 0.57 10.27
N GLU A 170 -13.56 -0.71 9.94
CA GLU A 170 -14.82 -1.41 10.22
C GLU A 170 -15.15 -1.40 11.72
N ARG A 171 -14.13 -1.62 12.57
CA ARG A 171 -14.30 -1.58 14.02
C ARG A 171 -14.64 -0.18 14.53
N ILE A 172 -14.05 0.87 13.96
CA ILE A 172 -14.38 2.26 14.28
C ILE A 172 -15.84 2.56 13.92
N GLU A 173 -16.30 2.14 12.75
CA GLU A 173 -17.69 2.34 12.33
C GLU A 173 -18.68 1.58 13.22
N SER A 174 -18.37 0.34 13.61
CA SER A 174 -19.17 -0.42 14.58
C SER A 174 -19.29 0.32 15.92
N LEU A 175 -18.16 0.79 16.46
CA LEU A 175 -18.13 1.51 17.74
C LEU A 175 -18.88 2.84 17.66
N ARG A 176 -18.81 3.56 16.53
CA ARG A 176 -19.62 4.76 16.29
C ARG A 176 -21.11 4.46 16.30
N GLY A 177 -21.52 3.34 15.68
CA GLY A 177 -22.90 2.88 15.72
C GLY A 177 -23.38 2.57 17.15
N GLU A 178 -22.56 1.84 17.92
CA GLU A 178 -22.85 1.56 19.34
C GLU A 178 -22.94 2.84 20.18
N LEU A 179 -22.02 3.79 19.98
CA LEU A 179 -22.04 5.08 20.67
C LEU A 179 -23.32 5.85 20.37
N SER A 180 -23.74 5.91 19.10
CA SER A 180 -24.97 6.59 18.70
C SER A 180 -26.22 5.96 19.34
N GLN A 181 -26.29 4.63 19.40
CA GLN A 181 -27.38 3.93 20.10
C GLN A 181 -27.38 4.23 21.59
N LEU A 182 -26.20 4.32 22.22
CA LEU A 182 -26.07 4.61 23.63
C LEU A 182 -26.49 6.06 23.94
N GLU A 183 -26.10 7.01 23.11
CA GLU A 183 -26.54 8.42 23.20
C GLU A 183 -28.05 8.56 23.06
N GLU A 184 -28.68 7.81 22.17
CA GLU A 184 -30.14 7.81 22.02
C GLU A 184 -30.83 7.24 23.26
N LYS A 185 -30.33 6.13 23.80
CA LYS A 185 -30.83 5.55 25.07
C LYS A 185 -30.67 6.53 26.23
N PHE A 186 -29.53 7.23 26.30
CA PHE A 186 -29.29 8.23 27.33
C PHE A 186 -30.29 9.38 27.24
N ARG A 187 -30.55 9.89 26.03
CA ARG A 187 -31.53 10.96 25.78
C ARG A 187 -32.96 10.54 26.14
N LEU A 188 -33.33 9.29 25.83
CA LEU A 188 -34.63 8.74 26.23
C LEU A 188 -34.75 8.68 27.76
N LEU A 189 -33.70 8.20 28.43
CA LEU A 189 -33.67 8.09 29.89
C LEU A 189 -33.72 9.47 30.57
N GLU A 190 -33.00 10.47 30.04
CA GLU A 190 -33.11 11.86 30.50
C GLU A 190 -34.56 12.37 30.37
N GLY A 191 -35.22 12.09 29.24
CA GLY A 191 -36.62 12.46 29.05
C GLY A 191 -37.59 11.77 30.01
N GLU A 192 -37.35 10.48 30.32
CA GLU A 192 -38.11 9.77 31.35
C GLU A 192 -37.86 10.32 32.75
N TYR A 193 -36.61 10.66 33.05
CA TYR A 193 -36.23 11.27 34.32
C TYR A 193 -36.91 12.63 34.52
N SER A 194 -36.89 13.52 33.53
CA SER A 194 -37.58 14.82 33.62
C SER A 194 -39.09 14.67 33.79
N LYS A 195 -39.72 13.68 33.15
CA LYS A 195 -41.14 13.38 33.38
C LYS A 195 -41.39 12.89 34.80
N LEU A 196 -40.52 12.06 35.33
CA LEU A 196 -40.63 11.57 36.71
C LEU A 196 -40.45 12.71 37.71
N GLU A 197 -39.48 13.58 37.48
CA GLU A 197 -39.23 14.79 38.27
C GLU A 197 -40.45 15.71 38.27
N THR A 198 -41.04 15.98 37.10
CA THR A 198 -42.28 16.78 36.99
C THR A 198 -43.42 16.14 37.79
N ARG A 199 -43.63 14.82 37.64
CA ARG A 199 -44.66 14.10 38.40
C ARG A 199 -44.41 14.14 39.90
N PHE A 200 -43.15 14.11 40.32
CA PHE A 200 -42.79 14.19 41.72
C PHE A 200 -43.10 15.58 42.28
N SER A 201 -42.75 16.65 41.57
CA SER A 201 -43.16 18.02 41.93
C SER A 201 -44.68 18.18 41.95
N GLU A 202 -45.42 17.63 40.98
CA GLU A 202 -46.89 17.62 41.00
C GLU A 202 -47.49 16.86 42.20
N LEU A 203 -46.75 15.91 42.77
CA LEU A 203 -47.14 15.18 43.97
C LEU A 203 -46.80 15.97 45.24
N GLU A 204 -45.67 16.66 45.27
CA GLU A 204 -45.30 17.58 46.35
C GLU A 204 -46.24 18.80 46.42
N ASP A 205 -46.66 19.33 45.28
CA ASP A 205 -47.57 20.47 45.19
C ASP A 205 -49.02 20.11 45.57
N LYS A 206 -49.35 18.81 45.60
CA LYS A 206 -50.62 18.37 46.15
C LYS A 206 -50.50 18.41 47.67
N GLU A 207 -51.39 19.16 48.32
CA GLU A 207 -51.61 19.11 49.78
C GLU A 207 -52.14 17.72 50.16
N LEU A 208 -51.25 16.73 50.20
CA LEU A 208 -51.56 15.37 50.59
C LEU A 208 -51.84 15.34 52.08
N LEU A 209 -53.03 14.86 52.46
CA LEU A 209 -53.38 14.67 53.86
C LEU A 209 -52.56 13.51 54.45
N GLU A 210 -51.73 13.80 55.45
CA GLU A 210 -51.05 12.79 56.24
C GLU A 210 -52.06 12.12 57.19
N THR A 211 -52.01 10.80 57.30
CA THR A 211 -52.92 10.03 58.17
C THR A 211 -52.25 9.72 59.50
N PHE A 212 -52.90 10.11 60.59
CA PHE A 212 -52.45 9.88 61.95
C PHE A 212 -53.48 9.06 62.74
N SER A 213 -53.02 8.22 63.66
CA SER A 213 -53.88 7.46 64.57
C SER A 213 -54.49 8.40 65.61
N ILE A 214 -55.84 8.42 65.73
CA ILE A 214 -56.55 9.26 66.71
C ILE A 214 -56.19 8.83 68.11
N THR A 215 -56.13 7.52 68.39
CA THR A 215 -55.87 6.98 69.72
C THR A 215 -54.47 7.38 70.22
N ASP A 216 -53.47 7.33 69.35
CA ASP A 216 -52.10 7.68 69.72
C ASP A 216 -51.93 9.19 69.89
N LEU A 217 -52.47 10.00 68.96
CA LEU A 217 -52.45 11.47 69.07
C LEU A 217 -53.23 11.97 70.29
N TRP A 218 -54.38 11.36 70.60
CA TRP A 218 -55.19 11.73 71.76
C TRP A 218 -54.47 11.42 73.07
N ARG A 219 -53.84 10.25 73.16
CA ARG A 219 -53.02 9.84 74.31
C ARG A 219 -51.81 10.75 74.50
N GLU A 220 -51.11 11.09 73.42
CA GLU A 220 -49.96 11.99 73.47
C GLU A 220 -50.36 13.43 73.82
N THR A 221 -51.49 13.91 73.31
CA THR A 221 -51.92 15.31 73.49
C THR A 221 -52.59 15.55 74.84
N PHE A 222 -53.34 14.57 75.35
CA PHE A 222 -54.18 14.74 76.54
C PHE A 222 -53.84 13.79 77.70
N GLY A 223 -52.98 12.79 77.49
CA GLY A 223 -52.58 11.83 78.52
C GLY A 223 -53.65 10.80 78.91
N GLU A 224 -54.74 10.72 78.14
CA GLU A 224 -55.94 9.92 78.41
C GLU A 224 -56.32 9.12 77.15
N GLU A 225 -57.12 8.05 77.30
CA GLU A 225 -57.72 7.38 76.14
C GLU A 225 -59.04 8.08 75.75
N PRO A 226 -59.36 8.18 74.44
CA PRO A 226 -60.61 8.78 74.02
C PRO A 226 -61.81 7.93 74.49
N ASP A 227 -62.71 8.53 75.28
CA ASP A 227 -63.83 7.83 75.92
C ASP A 227 -64.82 7.21 74.89
N ASP A 228 -65.08 7.92 73.79
CA ASP A 228 -65.95 7.44 72.70
C ASP A 228 -65.53 8.05 71.35
N LEU A 229 -65.05 7.19 70.45
CA LEU A 229 -64.68 7.58 69.09
C LEU A 229 -65.90 8.02 68.26
N GLU A 230 -67.11 7.53 68.54
CA GLU A 230 -68.33 7.92 67.82
C GLU A 230 -68.70 9.38 68.07
N ARG A 231 -68.50 9.88 69.30
CA ARG A 231 -68.71 11.29 69.65
C ARG A 231 -67.70 12.21 68.95
N ILE A 232 -66.45 11.77 68.81
CA ILE A 232 -65.40 12.50 68.09
C ILE A 232 -65.75 12.61 66.60
N TYR A 233 -66.26 11.53 65.99
CA TYR A 233 -66.76 11.57 64.62
C TYR A 233 -67.99 12.48 64.47
N PHE A 234 -68.93 12.41 65.41
CA PHE A 234 -70.15 13.20 65.38
C PHE A 234 -69.87 14.72 65.40
N VAL A 235 -68.99 15.17 66.32
CA VAL A 235 -68.61 16.59 66.42
C VAL A 235 -67.95 17.06 65.13
N THR A 236 -67.10 16.24 64.53
CA THR A 236 -66.40 16.63 63.30
C THR A 236 -67.29 16.60 62.06
N ASP A 237 -68.21 15.65 61.95
CA ASP A 237 -69.19 15.62 60.86
C ASP A 237 -70.21 16.77 60.96
N HIS A 238 -70.44 17.31 62.17
CA HIS A 238 -71.25 18.50 62.36
C HIS A 238 -70.52 19.80 61.96
N ILE A 239 -69.23 19.93 62.30
CA ILE A 239 -68.48 21.18 62.07
C ILE A 239 -67.88 21.22 60.65
N LYS A 240 -67.59 20.06 60.04
CA LYS A 240 -67.03 19.89 58.68
C LYS A 240 -65.85 20.81 58.37
N PRO A 241 -64.71 20.65 59.06
CA PRO A 241 -63.50 21.42 58.75
C PRO A 241 -63.02 21.16 57.32
N GLU A 242 -62.52 22.20 56.64
CA GLU A 242 -61.82 22.04 55.36
C GLU A 242 -60.45 21.38 55.60
N GLY A 243 -60.11 20.38 54.78
CA GLY A 243 -58.80 19.72 54.84
C GLY A 243 -58.61 18.71 55.96
N ILE A 244 -59.62 18.39 56.78
CA ILE A 244 -59.52 17.38 57.84
C ILE A 244 -60.59 16.31 57.67
N ILE A 245 -60.17 15.04 57.65
CA ILE A 245 -61.06 13.89 57.49
C ILE A 245 -60.83 12.92 58.65
N LEU A 246 -61.89 12.53 59.35
CA LEU A 246 -61.84 11.52 60.42
C LEU A 246 -62.56 10.24 59.98
N GLY A 247 -61.96 9.08 60.24
CA GLY A 247 -62.62 7.80 60.00
C GLY A 247 -61.79 6.59 60.45
N GLN A 248 -62.47 5.52 60.86
CA GLN A 248 -61.86 4.21 61.17
C GLN A 248 -60.66 4.25 62.13
N GLY A 249 -60.68 5.16 63.10
CA GLY A 249 -59.64 5.31 64.13
C GLY A 249 -58.52 6.27 63.77
N SER A 250 -58.60 6.94 62.61
CA SER A 250 -57.54 7.82 62.10
C SER A 250 -58.06 9.21 61.70
N ILE A 251 -57.19 10.21 61.82
CA ILE A 251 -57.36 11.58 61.36
C ILE A 251 -56.41 11.84 60.19
N ALA A 252 -56.95 12.27 59.06
CA ALA A 252 -56.17 12.73 57.91
C ALA A 252 -56.18 14.26 57.91
N ALA A 253 -55.00 14.88 57.99
CA ALA A 253 -54.82 16.34 58.03
C ALA A 253 -53.53 16.76 57.29
N PRO A 254 -53.39 18.02 56.85
CA PRO A 254 -52.22 18.49 56.10
C PRO A 254 -50.92 18.40 56.91
N SER A 255 -51.01 18.52 58.24
CA SER A 255 -49.88 18.35 59.14
C SER A 255 -50.32 17.72 60.47
N ARG A 256 -49.35 17.21 61.23
CA ARG A 256 -49.60 16.69 62.59
C ARG A 256 -50.10 17.78 63.53
N GLU A 257 -49.66 19.02 63.36
CA GLU A 257 -50.08 20.15 64.19
C GLU A 257 -51.55 20.48 63.97
N ASP A 258 -52.01 20.49 62.71
CA ASP A 258 -53.43 20.69 62.37
C ASP A 258 -54.31 19.57 62.93
N ALA A 259 -53.84 18.32 62.88
CA ALA A 259 -54.52 17.19 63.49
C ALA A 259 -54.68 17.37 65.00
N VAL A 260 -53.61 17.79 65.70
CA VAL A 260 -53.64 18.03 67.16
C VAL A 260 -54.53 19.21 67.52
N GLU A 261 -54.46 20.31 66.78
CA GLU A 261 -55.30 21.48 66.99
C GLU A 261 -56.79 21.13 66.85
N TRP A 262 -57.13 20.33 65.82
CA TRP A 262 -58.50 19.86 65.64
C TRP A 262 -58.99 18.99 66.80
N LEU A 263 -58.15 18.07 67.30
CA LEU A 263 -58.50 17.25 68.47
C LEU A 263 -58.69 18.10 69.74
N ARG A 264 -57.98 19.24 69.90
CA ARG A 264 -58.23 20.20 70.98
C ARG A 264 -59.56 20.92 70.83
N ILE A 265 -59.93 21.29 69.61
CA ILE A 265 -61.23 21.89 69.30
C ILE A 265 -62.35 20.89 69.64
N ILE A 266 -62.20 19.63 69.23
CA ILE A 266 -63.16 18.56 69.57
C ILE A 266 -63.26 18.35 71.07
N LYS A 267 -62.13 18.22 71.79
CA LYS A 267 -62.15 18.06 73.26
C LYS A 267 -62.85 19.23 73.94
N SER A 268 -62.60 20.46 73.48
CA SER A 268 -63.27 21.64 74.00
C SER A 268 -64.78 21.59 73.75
N ALA A 269 -65.20 21.25 72.52
CA ALA A 269 -66.61 21.09 72.17
C ALA A 269 -67.30 20.01 73.01
N LEU A 270 -66.64 18.87 73.23
CA LEU A 270 -67.13 17.77 74.06
C LEU A 270 -67.33 18.18 75.52
N VAL A 271 -66.37 18.90 76.10
CA VAL A 271 -66.48 19.45 77.47
C VAL A 271 -67.62 20.47 77.59
N PHE A 272 -67.88 21.25 76.54
CA PHE A 272 -69.02 22.17 76.52
C PHE A 272 -70.36 21.44 76.42
N THR A 273 -70.46 20.37 75.63
CA THR A 273 -71.66 19.53 75.57
C THR A 273 -71.92 18.74 76.85
N GLU A 274 -70.87 18.29 77.56
CA GLU A 274 -71.00 17.62 78.86
C GLU A 274 -71.51 18.56 79.97
N LYS A 275 -71.14 19.85 79.92
CA LYS A 275 -71.69 20.87 80.84
C LYS A 275 -73.17 21.17 80.62
N ASP A 276 -73.66 21.01 79.40
CA ASP A 276 -75.10 21.17 79.09
C ASP A 276 -75.91 19.92 79.48
N GLU A 277 -75.32 18.71 79.43
CA GLU A 277 -75.99 17.47 79.89
C GLU A 277 -76.05 17.34 81.43
N GLU A 278 -75.09 17.89 82.19
CA GLU A 278 -75.16 17.93 83.67
C GLU A 278 -76.10 19.02 84.24
N SER A 279 -76.71 19.84 83.37
CA SER A 279 -77.59 20.96 83.74
C SER A 279 -79.10 20.73 83.44
N SER A 280 -79.51 19.50 83.12
CA SER A 280 -80.93 19.12 82.90
C SER A 280 -81.44 18.05 83.86
#